data_AF-A0A1I1SQD8-F1
#
_entry.id   AF-A0A1I1SQD8-F1
#
_cell.length_a   1.000
_cell.length_b   1.000
_cell.length_c   1.000
_cell.angle_alpha   90.00
_cell.angle_beta   90.00
_cell.angle_gamma   90.00
#
_symmetry.space_group_name_H-M   'P 1'
#
loop_
_entity.id
_entity.type
_entity.pdbx_description
1 polymer ?
#
loop_
_entity_poly.entity_id
_entity_poly.type
_entity_poly.pdbx_seq_one_letter_code
_entity_poly.pdbx_strand_id
1 'polypeptide(L)'
;MLSRIRIVAAASVAALATLLVLAASAQTLPSPRLEAQRQANAQFETFRARCGKDYVVAADVSPPPRGGFTTTLGTPVPGASSGHTLYIAYADVRLDGREITTDIDRRNGIAWRGTLAYSAAALRQISVGQDGTRGAWSPWQPAGPIYTVTLELKDGSWSSRGQEMSLLGALGRYAKLRRPACAEIPAG
;
A
#
# COMPACT_ATOMS: atom_id res chain seq x y z
N MET A 1 65.87 -31.67 -63.11
CA MET A 1 66.32 -30.53 -62.28
C MET A 1 65.17 -30.13 -61.36
N LEU A 2 65.42 -30.14 -60.04
CA LEU A 2 64.96 -29.24 -58.97
C LEU A 2 63.90 -28.17 -59.38
N SER A 3 62.88 -27.76 -58.61
CA SER A 3 62.51 -27.90 -57.20
C SER A 3 61.28 -26.99 -56.93
N ARG A 4 60.59 -27.25 -55.80
CA ARG A 4 59.83 -26.34 -54.93
C ARG A 4 58.29 -26.23 -55.01
N ILE A 5 57.79 -26.34 -53.78
CA ILE A 5 56.47 -26.41 -53.17
C ILE A 5 55.96 -25.00 -52.79
N ARG A 6 54.63 -24.80 -52.68
CA ARG A 6 53.84 -24.19 -51.57
C ARG A 6 52.44 -23.80 -52.09
N ILE A 7 51.36 -24.46 -51.69
CA ILE A 7 50.49 -24.25 -50.50
C ILE A 7 50.01 -22.80 -50.36
N VAL A 8 48.68 -22.57 -50.43
CA VAL A 8 47.77 -21.89 -49.45
C VAL A 8 46.34 -22.06 -50.01
N ALA A 9 45.55 -22.99 -49.50
CA ALA A 9 44.59 -22.92 -48.38
C ALA A 9 43.21 -22.33 -48.75
N ALA A 10 42.19 -23.15 -48.48
CA ALA A 10 40.77 -22.91 -48.64
C ALA A 10 40.21 -21.94 -47.60
N ALA A 11 39.10 -21.26 -47.92
CA ALA A 11 38.08 -20.87 -46.94
C ALA A 11 36.77 -20.48 -47.64
N SER A 12 35.93 -21.48 -47.90
CA SER A 12 34.51 -21.30 -48.22
C SER A 12 33.72 -21.26 -46.90
N VAL A 13 33.46 -20.08 -46.33
CA VAL A 13 32.44 -19.93 -45.27
C VAL A 13 31.80 -18.54 -45.40
N ALA A 14 30.70 -18.47 -46.16
CA ALA A 14 29.78 -17.34 -46.14
C ALA A 14 28.35 -17.88 -46.09
N ALA A 15 28.03 -18.59 -45.00
CA ALA A 15 26.67 -18.93 -44.64
C ALA A 15 26.64 -19.09 -43.12
N LEU A 16 25.56 -18.64 -42.48
CA LEU A 16 25.30 -18.56 -41.02
C LEU A 16 25.84 -17.30 -40.31
N ALA A 17 25.26 -16.14 -40.61
CA ALA A 17 25.36 -14.96 -39.73
C ALA A 17 24.04 -14.18 -39.58
N THR A 18 22.88 -14.84 -39.73
CA THR A 18 21.55 -14.20 -39.55
C THR A 18 20.67 -14.87 -38.49
N LEU A 19 21.22 -15.76 -37.67
CA LEU A 19 20.50 -16.47 -36.60
C LEU A 19 21.08 -16.19 -35.20
N LEU A 20 21.24 -14.91 -34.86
CA LEU A 20 21.50 -14.37 -33.52
C LEU A 20 21.21 -12.87 -33.70
N VAL A 21 20.14 -12.25 -33.21
CA VAL A 21 19.75 -12.10 -31.81
C VAL A 21 18.27 -11.67 -31.80
N LEU A 22 17.36 -12.64 -31.79
CA LEU A 22 16.04 -12.46 -31.17
C LEU A 22 16.12 -13.15 -29.81
N ALA A 23 17.08 -12.73 -28.99
CA ALA A 23 16.96 -12.88 -27.56
C ALA A 23 15.82 -11.94 -27.16
N ALA A 24 14.59 -12.43 -27.33
CA ALA A 24 13.44 -11.87 -26.67
C ALA A 24 13.83 -11.73 -25.21
N SER A 25 13.89 -10.49 -24.74
CA SER A 25 14.08 -10.15 -23.35
C SER A 25 13.03 -10.95 -22.59
N ALA A 26 13.45 -12.08 -22.01
CA ALA A 26 12.64 -12.78 -21.03
C ALA A 26 12.60 -11.86 -19.82
N GLN A 27 11.72 -10.86 -19.89
CA GLN A 27 11.31 -10.08 -18.76
C GLN A 27 10.65 -11.10 -17.84
N THR A 28 11.43 -11.64 -16.92
CA THR A 28 10.93 -12.50 -15.85
C THR A 28 9.84 -11.69 -15.17
N LEU A 29 8.59 -12.08 -15.41
CA LEU A 29 7.45 -11.42 -14.78
C LEU A 29 7.72 -11.37 -13.27
N PRO A 30 7.55 -10.20 -12.64
CA PRO A 30 7.78 -10.07 -11.20
C PRO A 30 6.96 -11.13 -10.47
N SER A 31 7.55 -11.71 -9.42
CA SER A 31 6.87 -12.75 -8.67
C SER A 31 5.49 -12.25 -8.19
N PRO A 32 4.44 -13.09 -8.22
CA PRO A 32 3.11 -12.68 -7.77
C PRO A 32 3.12 -12.07 -6.37
N ARG A 33 4.03 -12.53 -5.49
CA ARG A 33 4.23 -11.97 -4.15
C ARG A 33 4.74 -10.52 -4.17
N LEU A 34 5.72 -10.19 -5.01
CA LEU A 34 6.24 -8.83 -5.13
C LEU A 34 5.16 -7.90 -5.68
N GLU A 35 4.41 -8.36 -6.68
CA GLU A 35 3.30 -7.59 -7.26
C GLU A 35 2.17 -7.37 -6.25
N ALA A 36 1.81 -8.40 -5.48
CA ALA A 36 0.85 -8.28 -4.39
C ALA A 36 1.29 -7.23 -3.36
N GLN A 37 2.56 -7.22 -2.98
CA GLN A 37 3.09 -6.21 -2.06
C GLN A 37 3.00 -4.79 -2.65
N ARG A 38 3.30 -4.60 -3.94
CA ARG A 38 3.15 -3.30 -4.60
C ARG A 38 1.71 -2.82 -4.59
N GLN A 39 0.76 -3.71 -4.92
CA GLN A 39 -0.66 -3.36 -4.89
C GLN A 39 -1.15 -3.08 -3.48
N ALA A 40 -0.73 -3.87 -2.50
CA ALA A 40 -1.05 -3.62 -1.10
C ALA A 40 -0.53 -2.25 -0.64
N ASN A 41 0.69 -1.88 -1.00
CA ASN A 41 1.27 -0.57 -0.67
C ASN A 41 0.45 0.56 -1.31
N ALA A 42 0.12 0.43 -2.60
CA ALA A 42 -0.68 1.44 -3.31
C ALA A 42 -2.06 1.64 -2.66
N GLN A 43 -2.72 0.56 -2.24
CA GLN A 43 -4.00 0.64 -1.55
C GLN A 43 -3.88 1.24 -0.14
N PHE A 44 -2.88 0.82 0.63
CA PHE A 44 -2.61 1.37 1.96
C PHE A 44 -2.36 2.89 1.91
N GLU A 45 -1.57 3.33 0.93
CA GLU A 45 -1.20 4.73 0.71
C GLU A 45 -2.31 5.55 0.02
N THR A 46 -3.40 4.95 -0.41
CA THR A 46 -4.52 5.70 -1.03
C THR A 46 -5.08 6.76 -0.08
N PHE A 47 -5.16 6.46 1.21
CA PHE A 47 -5.63 7.40 2.25
C PHE A 47 -4.53 7.85 3.22
N ARG A 48 -3.31 7.36 3.06
CA ARG A 48 -2.22 7.61 3.99
C ARG A 48 -1.06 8.31 3.30
N ALA A 49 -0.58 9.37 3.92
CA ALA A 49 0.65 10.04 3.50
C ALA A 49 1.78 9.70 4.46
N ARG A 50 2.97 9.45 3.92
CA ARG A 50 4.18 9.32 4.73
C ARG A 50 4.75 10.71 4.98
N CYS A 51 4.70 11.17 6.23
CA CYS A 51 5.12 12.51 6.62
C CYS A 51 6.24 12.39 7.65
N GLY A 52 7.48 12.51 7.16
CA GLY A 52 8.66 12.16 7.95
C GLY A 52 8.73 10.66 8.20
N LYS A 53 8.73 10.25 9.47
CA LYS A 53 8.81 8.84 9.88
C LYS A 53 7.44 8.17 10.00
N ASP A 54 6.37 8.96 10.07
CA ASP A 54 5.03 8.46 10.38
C ASP A 54 4.16 8.35 9.13
N TYR A 55 3.23 7.40 9.15
CA TYR A 55 2.09 7.41 8.22
C TYR A 55 0.93 8.14 8.86
N VAL A 56 0.33 9.06 8.11
CA VAL A 56 -0.78 9.88 8.60
C VAL A 56 -1.98 9.74 7.69
N VAL A 57 -3.15 9.56 8.31
CA VAL A 57 -4.47 9.58 7.67
C VAL A 57 -5.28 10.73 8.26
N ALA A 58 -6.13 11.34 7.44
CA ALA A 58 -7.13 12.29 7.89
C ALA A 58 -8.52 11.71 7.70
N ALA A 59 -9.38 11.94 8.68
CA ALA A 59 -10.79 11.60 8.66
C ALA A 59 -11.61 12.87 8.90
N ASP A 60 -12.35 13.31 7.88
CA ASP A 60 -13.28 14.43 8.04
C ASP A 60 -14.57 13.91 8.65
N VAL A 61 -14.83 14.32 9.89
CA VAL A 61 -15.95 13.84 10.71
C VAL A 61 -17.09 14.85 10.65
N SER A 62 -18.25 14.39 10.20
CA SER A 62 -19.49 15.17 10.12
C SER A 62 -20.46 14.74 11.22
N PRO A 63 -21.09 15.69 11.93
CA PRO A 63 -22.08 15.36 12.95
C PRO A 63 -23.32 14.68 12.35
N PRO A 64 -23.96 13.72 13.06
CA PRO A 64 -25.26 13.20 12.66
C PRO A 64 -26.33 14.31 12.68
N PRO A 65 -27.35 14.25 11.80
CA PRO A 65 -28.43 15.25 11.75
C PRO A 65 -29.25 15.39 13.03
N ARG A 66 -29.25 14.37 13.91
CA ARG A 66 -29.94 14.38 15.22
C ARG A 66 -29.16 13.55 16.23
N GLY A 67 -28.53 14.22 17.20
CA GLY A 67 -28.03 13.64 18.46
C GLY A 67 -26.90 12.61 18.33
N GLY A 68 -26.05 12.55 19.36
CA GLY A 68 -25.14 11.43 19.58
C GLY A 68 -23.83 11.50 18.79
N PHE A 69 -22.92 12.36 19.21
CA PHE A 69 -21.50 12.05 19.04
C PHE A 69 -21.10 11.04 20.13
N THR A 70 -20.26 10.07 19.80
CA THR A 70 -19.34 9.52 20.81
C THR A 70 -18.40 10.67 21.17
N THR A 71 -18.21 10.96 22.45
CA THR A 71 -17.33 12.03 22.93
C THR A 71 -16.01 12.02 22.14
N THR A 72 -15.59 13.18 21.62
CA THR A 72 -14.29 13.34 20.96
C THR A 72 -13.23 12.67 21.83
N LEU A 73 -12.44 11.75 21.27
CA LEU A 73 -11.37 11.10 22.03
C LEU A 73 -10.27 12.13 22.30
N GLY A 74 -10.29 12.74 23.49
CA GLY A 74 -9.44 13.86 23.92
C GLY A 74 -10.26 15.05 24.41
N THR A 75 -9.62 16.18 24.73
CA THR A 75 -10.34 17.42 25.08
C THR A 75 -11.10 17.92 23.84
N PRO A 76 -12.44 18.00 23.86
CA PRO A 76 -13.22 18.44 22.72
C PRO A 76 -12.85 19.88 22.36
N VAL A 77 -12.51 20.11 21.10
CA VAL A 77 -12.27 21.44 20.57
C VAL A 77 -13.61 22.21 20.53
N PRO A 78 -13.63 23.51 20.85
CA PRO A 78 -14.78 24.36 20.55
C PRO A 78 -15.24 24.17 19.09
N GLY A 79 -16.54 23.95 18.85
CA GLY A 79 -17.07 23.71 17.51
C GLY A 79 -17.13 22.24 17.05
N ALA A 80 -16.81 21.25 17.90
CA ALA A 80 -16.95 19.83 17.52
C ALA A 80 -18.36 19.43 17.03
N SER A 81 -19.40 20.19 17.41
CA SER A 81 -20.78 20.03 16.93
C SER A 81 -21.01 20.46 15.48
N SER A 82 -20.10 21.21 14.85
CA SER A 82 -20.14 21.55 13.40
C SER A 82 -19.31 20.61 12.53
N GLY A 83 -18.60 19.65 13.13
CA GLY A 83 -17.68 18.75 12.44
C GLY A 83 -16.20 19.12 12.67
N HIS A 84 -15.31 18.18 12.40
CA HIS A 84 -13.86 18.36 12.60
C HIS A 84 -13.07 17.40 11.71
N THR A 85 -11.79 17.69 11.51
CA THR A 85 -10.84 16.74 10.92
C THR A 85 -10.07 16.05 12.04
N LEU A 86 -10.11 14.73 12.06
CA LEU A 86 -9.27 13.88 12.90
C LEU A 86 -8.03 13.46 12.11
N TYR A 87 -6.85 13.83 12.61
CA TYR A 87 -5.58 13.31 12.11
C TYR A 87 -5.13 12.16 12.99
N ILE A 88 -4.71 11.05 12.38
CA ILE A 88 -4.14 9.90 13.09
C ILE A 88 -2.77 9.61 12.50
N ALA A 89 -1.75 9.67 13.34
CA ALA A 89 -0.37 9.33 13.00
C ALA A 89 -0.02 7.94 13.51
N TYR A 90 0.62 7.15 12.68
CA TYR A 90 1.08 5.79 12.96
C TYR A 90 2.61 5.73 12.89
N ALA A 91 3.23 5.31 13.99
CA ALA A 91 4.67 5.11 14.08
C ALA A 91 5.04 3.64 13.83
N ASP A 92 6.22 3.46 13.22
CA ASP A 92 6.85 2.15 12.98
C ASP A 92 5.92 1.14 12.29
N VAL A 93 5.28 1.57 11.20
CA VAL A 93 4.38 0.71 10.41
C VAL A 93 5.17 -0.42 9.76
N ARG A 94 4.69 -1.65 9.97
CA ARG A 94 5.23 -2.90 9.42
C ARG A 94 4.18 -3.58 8.56
N LEU A 95 4.66 -4.33 7.57
CA LEU A 95 3.83 -5.13 6.68
C LEU A 95 4.18 -6.61 6.87
N ASP A 96 3.19 -7.39 7.27
CA ASP A 96 3.27 -8.83 7.35
C ASP A 96 2.39 -9.45 6.25
N GLY A 97 2.88 -10.48 5.58
CA GLY A 97 2.19 -11.06 4.42
C GLY A 97 2.23 -12.58 4.41
N ARG A 98 1.05 -13.19 4.34
CA ARG A 98 0.87 -14.65 4.25
C ARG A 98 0.20 -15.03 2.94
N GLU A 99 0.87 -15.90 2.19
CA GLU A 99 0.24 -16.57 1.05
C GLU A 99 -0.66 -17.71 1.57
N ILE A 100 -1.85 -17.82 0.99
CA ILE A 100 -2.88 -18.79 1.36
C ILE A 100 -3.41 -19.57 0.15
N THR A 101 -2.73 -19.49 -1.00
CA THR A 101 -3.07 -20.22 -2.22
C THR A 101 -3.09 -21.73 -1.97
N THR A 102 -4.21 -22.39 -2.26
CA THR A 102 -4.34 -23.86 -2.20
C THR A 102 -4.21 -24.51 -3.58
N ASP A 103 -4.03 -25.83 -3.63
CA ASP A 103 -4.03 -26.56 -4.90
C ASP A 103 -5.40 -26.53 -5.60
N ILE A 104 -6.49 -26.45 -4.83
CA ILE A 104 -7.85 -26.27 -5.36
C ILE A 104 -7.97 -24.90 -6.03
N ASP A 105 -7.43 -23.84 -5.41
CA ASP A 105 -7.42 -22.50 -6.00
C ASP A 105 -6.70 -22.48 -7.35
N ARG A 106 -5.54 -23.15 -7.46
CA ARG A 106 -4.79 -23.25 -8.71
C ARG A 106 -5.57 -23.95 -9.82
N ARG A 107 -6.29 -25.03 -9.49
CA ARG A 107 -7.18 -25.73 -10.43
C ARG A 107 -8.36 -24.86 -10.89
N ASN A 108 -8.72 -23.84 -10.12
CA ASN A 108 -9.78 -22.88 -10.41
C ASN A 108 -9.25 -21.56 -11.05
N GLY A 109 -8.02 -21.55 -11.55
CA GLY A 109 -7.44 -20.40 -12.26
C GLY A 109 -6.80 -19.33 -11.36
N ILE A 110 -6.71 -19.58 -10.05
CA ILE A 110 -6.07 -18.64 -9.11
C ILE A 110 -4.59 -18.95 -9.03
N ALA A 111 -3.77 -18.08 -9.63
CA ALA A 111 -2.32 -18.20 -9.62
C ALA A 111 -1.73 -17.84 -8.26
N TRP A 112 -2.37 -16.93 -7.53
CA TRP A 112 -1.91 -16.48 -6.22
C TRP A 112 -3.04 -15.90 -5.38
N ARG A 113 -3.07 -16.20 -4.09
CA ARG A 113 -3.94 -15.57 -3.10
C ARG A 113 -3.18 -15.35 -1.80
N GLY A 114 -3.31 -14.17 -1.20
CA GLY A 114 -2.65 -13.86 0.05
C GLY A 114 -3.31 -12.73 0.81
N THR A 115 -3.06 -12.69 2.11
CA THR A 115 -3.46 -11.60 3.00
C THR A 115 -2.23 -10.87 3.48
N LEU A 116 -2.26 -9.54 3.33
CA LEU A 116 -1.24 -8.63 3.83
C LEU A 116 -1.85 -7.74 4.92
N ALA A 117 -1.17 -7.64 6.05
CA ALA A 117 -1.60 -6.88 7.22
C ALA A 117 -0.55 -5.81 7.55
N TYR A 118 -1.01 -4.58 7.67
CA TYR A 118 -0.23 -3.46 8.17
C TYR A 118 -0.51 -3.31 9.65
N SER A 119 0.55 -3.24 10.44
CA SER A 119 0.49 -3.00 11.88
C SER A 119 1.39 -1.83 12.24
N ALA A 120 0.96 -0.99 13.17
CA ALA A 120 1.76 0.09 13.73
C ALA A 120 2.18 -0.28 15.16
N ALA A 121 3.39 0.12 15.57
CA ALA A 121 3.82 -0.05 16.95
C ALA A 121 3.03 0.89 17.87
N ALA A 122 2.83 2.14 17.44
CA ALA A 122 2.09 3.15 18.18
C ALA A 122 1.26 4.06 17.26
N LEU A 123 0.24 4.67 17.84
CA LEU A 123 -0.57 5.72 17.22
C LEU A 123 -0.72 6.92 18.16
N ARG A 124 -1.00 8.08 17.56
CA ARG A 124 -1.52 9.27 18.25
C ARG A 124 -2.49 10.01 17.34
N GLN A 125 -3.31 10.88 17.92
CA GLN A 125 -4.33 11.60 17.18
C GLN A 125 -4.50 13.04 17.64
N ILE A 126 -5.01 13.90 16.77
CA ILE A 126 -5.40 15.27 17.06
C ILE A 126 -6.67 15.61 16.30
N SER A 127 -7.59 16.33 16.95
CA SER A 127 -8.78 16.89 16.31
C SER A 127 -8.56 18.36 15.97
N VAL A 128 -8.99 18.77 14.77
CA VAL A 128 -8.96 20.15 14.30
C VAL A 128 -10.37 20.56 13.89
N GLY A 129 -10.93 21.58 14.54
CA GLY A 129 -12.24 22.14 14.20
C GLY A 129 -12.25 22.74 12.80
N GLN A 130 -13.43 22.85 12.20
CA GLN A 130 -13.59 23.49 10.88
C GLN A 130 -13.17 24.96 10.86
N ASP A 131 -13.22 25.63 12.01
CA ASP A 131 -12.73 26.99 12.25
C ASP A 131 -11.20 27.09 12.36
N GLY A 132 -10.49 25.95 12.26
CA GLY A 132 -9.05 25.86 12.39
C GLY A 132 -8.57 25.73 13.84
N THR A 133 -9.48 25.71 14.82
CA THR A 133 -9.11 25.51 16.23
C THR A 133 -8.50 24.13 16.41
N ARG A 134 -7.34 24.04 17.03
CA ARG A 134 -6.58 22.79 17.18
C ARG A 134 -6.73 22.26 18.60
N GLY A 135 -6.99 20.95 18.71
CA GLY A 135 -6.82 20.23 19.96
C GLY A 135 -5.35 20.02 20.29
N ALA A 136 -5.09 19.21 21.31
CA ALA A 136 -3.75 18.68 21.58
C ALA A 136 -3.59 17.31 20.91
N TRP A 137 -2.36 16.98 20.50
CA TRP A 137 -2.02 15.61 20.19
C TRP A 137 -2.22 14.73 21.43
N SER A 138 -2.87 13.58 21.25
CA SER A 138 -2.86 12.54 22.25
C SER A 138 -1.43 12.05 22.50
N PRO A 139 -1.11 11.51 23.68
CA PRO A 139 0.12 10.76 23.85
C PRO A 139 0.15 9.58 22.87
N TRP A 140 1.36 9.09 22.57
CA TRP A 140 1.54 7.85 21.82
C TRP A 140 0.99 6.66 22.62
N GLN A 141 0.20 5.84 21.95
CA GLN A 141 -0.42 4.65 22.52
C GLN A 141 -0.18 3.44 21.61
N PRO A 142 -0.10 2.20 22.14
CA PRO A 142 -0.01 1.00 21.31
C PRO A 142 -1.17 0.91 20.30
N ALA A 143 -0.86 0.51 19.06
CA ALA A 143 -1.83 0.48 17.97
C ALA A 143 -2.21 -0.94 17.53
N GLY A 144 -1.25 -1.72 17.04
CA GLY A 144 -1.50 -3.04 16.45
C GLY A 144 -1.95 -2.95 14.97
N PRO A 145 -2.81 -3.87 14.49
CA PRO A 145 -3.27 -3.89 13.10
C PRO A 145 -4.05 -2.63 12.72
N ILE A 146 -3.69 -2.00 11.61
CA ILE A 146 -4.30 -0.75 11.12
C ILE A 146 -5.02 -0.91 9.77
N TYR A 147 -4.56 -1.84 8.93
CA TYR A 147 -5.16 -2.10 7.62
C TYR A 147 -4.83 -3.53 7.18
N THR A 148 -5.79 -4.23 6.59
CA THR A 148 -5.56 -5.53 5.97
C THR A 148 -6.08 -5.53 4.55
N VAL A 149 -5.41 -6.26 3.67
CA VAL A 149 -5.86 -6.47 2.30
C VAL A 149 -5.66 -7.92 1.90
N THR A 150 -6.71 -8.54 1.39
CA THR A 150 -6.61 -9.82 0.71
C THR A 150 -6.57 -9.57 -0.79
N LEU A 151 -5.54 -10.09 -1.44
CA LEU A 151 -5.29 -9.97 -2.86
C LEU A 151 -5.38 -11.35 -3.52
N GLU A 152 -5.94 -11.38 -4.71
CA GLU A 152 -6.10 -12.59 -5.52
C GLU A 152 -5.77 -12.29 -6.98
N LEU A 153 -4.85 -13.08 -7.55
CA LEU A 153 -4.53 -13.09 -8.97
C LEU A 153 -5.23 -14.29 -9.60
N LYS A 154 -6.29 -14.03 -10.37
CA LYS A 154 -7.09 -15.03 -11.06
C LYS A 154 -7.12 -14.74 -12.54
N ASP A 155 -6.81 -15.74 -13.36
CA ASP A 155 -6.83 -15.64 -14.84
C ASP A 155 -6.06 -14.40 -15.37
N GLY A 156 -4.95 -14.04 -14.71
CA GLY A 156 -4.11 -12.89 -15.05
C GLY A 156 -4.61 -11.53 -14.52
N SER A 157 -5.75 -11.48 -13.83
CA SER A 157 -6.34 -10.26 -13.28
C SER A 157 -6.25 -10.22 -11.75
N TRP A 158 -5.88 -9.07 -11.19
CA TRP A 158 -5.84 -8.85 -9.76
C TRP A 158 -7.20 -8.37 -9.22
N SER A 159 -7.59 -8.92 -8.08
CA SER A 159 -8.70 -8.43 -7.27
C SER A 159 -8.27 -8.24 -5.83
N SER A 160 -8.96 -7.34 -5.13
CA SER A 160 -8.58 -6.94 -3.78
C SER A 160 -9.79 -6.75 -2.88
N ARG A 161 -9.66 -7.13 -1.61
CA ARG A 161 -10.60 -6.79 -0.55
C ARG A 161 -9.83 -6.19 0.62
N GLY A 162 -9.89 -4.87 0.74
CA GLY A 162 -9.30 -4.12 1.85
C GLY A 162 -10.24 -4.00 3.04
N GLN A 163 -9.68 -3.91 4.24
CA GLN A 163 -10.41 -3.67 5.48
C GLN A 163 -9.61 -2.72 6.37
N GLU A 164 -10.23 -1.59 6.72
CA GLU A 164 -9.71 -0.65 7.72
C GLU A 164 -10.00 -1.17 9.12
N MET A 165 -9.02 -1.07 10.04
CA MET A 165 -9.15 -1.62 11.39
C MET A 165 -9.72 -0.60 12.40
N SER A 166 -10.12 -1.10 13.58
CA SER A 166 -11.11 -0.62 14.56
C SER A 166 -11.30 0.89 14.76
N LEU A 167 -10.25 1.70 14.75
CA LEU A 167 -10.39 3.14 15.02
C LEU A 167 -11.13 3.87 13.90
N LEU A 168 -10.75 3.62 12.65
CA LEU A 168 -11.39 4.25 11.48
C LEU A 168 -12.72 3.59 11.14
N GLY A 169 -12.80 2.27 11.32
CA GLY A 169 -14.05 1.52 11.13
C GLY A 169 -15.17 1.99 12.07
N ALA A 170 -14.84 2.37 13.30
CA ALA A 170 -15.83 2.84 14.28
C ALA A 170 -16.49 4.18 13.90
N LEU A 171 -15.83 5.02 13.11
CA LEU A 171 -16.41 6.29 12.65
C LEU A 171 -17.54 6.07 11.63
N GLY A 172 -17.52 4.92 10.94
CA GLY A 172 -18.60 4.49 10.04
C GLY A 172 -18.99 5.55 9.02
N ARG A 173 -20.31 5.78 8.86
CA ARG A 173 -20.86 6.73 7.89
C ARG A 173 -20.61 8.21 8.21
N TYR A 174 -20.08 8.51 9.39
CA TYR A 174 -19.91 9.89 9.86
C TYR A 174 -18.50 10.42 9.62
N ALA A 175 -17.60 9.59 9.10
CA ALA A 175 -16.29 10.06 8.67
C ALA A 175 -16.00 9.68 7.23
N LYS A 176 -15.32 10.58 6.54
CA LYS A 176 -14.74 10.33 5.23
C LYS A 176 -13.22 10.31 5.34
N LEU A 177 -12.60 9.18 5.01
CA LEU A 177 -11.15 9.09 4.94
C LEU A 177 -10.63 9.85 3.73
N ARG A 178 -9.52 10.54 3.91
CA ARG A 178 -8.75 11.16 2.84
C ARG A 178 -7.26 11.13 3.15
N ARG A 179 -6.47 11.20 2.09
CA ARG A 179 -5.03 11.38 2.20
C ARG A 179 -4.71 12.82 2.57
N PRO A 180 -4.02 13.08 3.69
CA PRO A 180 -3.59 14.43 4.05
C PRO A 180 -2.37 14.86 3.22
N ALA A 181 -2.19 16.15 3.00
CA ALA A 181 -0.90 16.72 2.61
C ALA A 181 -0.01 16.88 3.84
N CYS A 182 1.29 16.58 3.77
CA CYS A 182 2.15 16.67 4.97
C CYS A 182 2.22 18.08 5.58
N ALA A 183 2.02 19.14 4.77
CA ALA A 183 1.98 20.52 5.23
C ALA A 183 0.73 20.88 6.05
N GLU A 184 -0.34 20.08 5.93
CA GLU A 184 -1.59 20.33 6.66
C GLU A 184 -1.57 19.76 8.09
N ILE A 185 -0.64 18.84 8.37
CA ILE A 185 -0.60 18.10 9.62
C ILE A 185 -0.17 19.05 10.73
N PRO A 186 -0.96 19.19 11.81
CA PRO A 186 -0.59 20.01 12.94
C PRO A 186 0.76 19.58 13.52
N ALA A 187 1.68 20.53 13.67
CA ALA A 187 2.94 20.28 14.36
C ALA A 187 2.67 19.78 15.79
N GLY A 188 3.49 18.83 16.25
CA GLY A 188 3.49 18.38 17.64
C GLY A 188 4.33 17.15 17.87
#